data_AF-A0A8J7NKP9-F1
#
_entry.id   AF-A0A8J7NKP9-F1
#
_cell.length_a   1.000
_cell.length_b   1.000
_cell.length_c   1.000
_cell.angle_alpha   90.00
_cell.angle_beta   90.00
_cell.angle_gamma   90.00
#
_symmetry.space_group_name_H-M   'P 1'
#
loop_
_entity.id
_entity.type
_entity.pdbx_description
1 polymer ?
#
loop_
_entity_poly.entity_id
_entity_poly.type
_entity_poly.pdbx_seq_one_letter_code
_entity_poly.pdbx_strand_id
1 'polypeptide(L)'
;MLREPYPTGPSPGFSTDYRATQVLWPREDQEELKRQRQSQFLMYRRLFMDMEREQVKEQRRHREHLQRIARIKADKERQRREEERRMERLPEPEGEGRDPTERECEVLERLRLEEEEAQEEKERKEKAQKDREVTRFMEALRAQMSEKMKLEKAELPPLCCCGDGFWDTHPDTCANNCVFYRNPKAYARALQSVLSCCDLWEANPGQRASARRIASVHAQPPRK
;
A
#
# COMPACT_ATOMS: atom_id res chain seq x y z
N MET A 1 31.49 -104.34 30.61
CA MET A 1 30.46 -104.01 29.60
C MET A 1 30.92 -102.75 28.87
N LEU A 2 31.62 -102.93 27.74
CA LEU A 2 32.04 -101.86 26.83
C LEU A 2 31.30 -102.12 25.52
N ARG A 3 30.46 -101.19 25.08
CA ARG A 3 30.01 -101.13 23.69
C ARG A 3 29.46 -99.75 23.35
N GLU A 4 30.21 -99.03 22.54
CA GLU A 4 29.71 -98.01 21.64
C GLU A 4 29.03 -98.70 20.43
N PRO A 5 28.09 -98.05 19.74
CA PRO A 5 28.45 -97.57 18.41
C PRO A 5 27.80 -96.24 17.99
N TYR A 6 28.62 -95.36 17.39
CA TYR A 6 28.17 -94.33 16.44
C TYR A 6 27.81 -94.96 15.08
N PRO A 7 27.03 -94.26 14.23
CA PRO A 7 27.68 -93.74 13.03
C PRO A 7 27.23 -92.32 12.61
N THR A 8 28.26 -91.51 12.38
CA THR A 8 28.53 -90.59 11.26
C THR A 8 27.38 -90.07 10.38
N GLY A 9 27.28 -88.74 10.31
CA GLY A 9 26.77 -88.00 9.15
C GLY A 9 27.04 -86.50 9.30
N PRO A 10 27.86 -85.86 8.43
CA PRO A 10 28.15 -84.44 8.49
C PRO A 10 27.16 -83.65 7.64
N SER A 11 26.67 -82.50 8.11
CA SER A 11 26.33 -81.39 7.22
C SER A 11 26.29 -80.05 7.97
N PRO A 12 26.97 -79.02 7.42
CA PRO A 12 27.04 -77.68 7.96
C PRO A 12 25.79 -76.90 7.54
N GLY A 13 25.27 -76.06 8.42
CA GLY A 13 24.14 -75.21 8.10
C GLY A 13 23.82 -74.29 9.25
N PHE A 14 24.67 -73.28 9.44
CA PHE A 14 24.26 -72.05 10.09
C PHE A 14 22.99 -71.55 9.39
N SER A 15 21.82 -71.81 9.95
CA SER A 15 20.60 -71.10 9.56
C SER A 15 20.27 -70.13 10.68
N THR A 16 21.13 -69.12 10.78
CA THR A 16 20.89 -67.90 11.56
C THR A 16 20.14 -66.86 10.71
N ASP A 17 19.55 -67.26 9.58
CA ASP A 17 18.98 -66.34 8.60
C ASP A 17 17.47 -66.12 8.78
N TYR A 18 16.77 -66.91 9.61
CA TYR A 18 15.35 -66.65 9.87
C TYR A 18 15.10 -65.38 10.71
N ARG A 19 16.14 -64.81 11.34
CA ARG A 19 16.06 -63.54 12.07
C ARG A 19 16.66 -62.36 11.31
N ALA A 20 16.96 -62.51 10.01
CA ALA A 20 17.47 -61.43 9.17
C ALA A 20 16.43 -60.87 8.19
N THR A 21 15.26 -61.48 8.07
CA THR A 21 14.13 -60.94 7.27
C THR A 21 13.15 -60.15 8.14
N GLN A 22 13.66 -59.42 9.14
CA GLN A 22 12.92 -58.27 9.64
C GLN A 22 13.14 -57.18 8.59
N VAL A 23 12.28 -57.17 7.58
CA VAL A 23 12.25 -56.14 6.52
C VAL A 23 12.20 -54.79 7.20
N LEU A 24 13.37 -54.16 7.32
CA LEU A 24 13.53 -52.77 7.69
C LEU A 24 12.95 -51.96 6.54
N TRP A 25 11.62 -51.77 6.55
CA TRP A 25 10.99 -50.77 5.71
C TRP A 25 11.68 -49.42 5.98
N PRO A 26 12.15 -48.70 4.95
CA PRO A 26 12.88 -47.45 5.13
C PRO A 26 12.04 -46.46 5.94
N ARG A 27 12.43 -46.21 7.19
CA ARG A 27 11.74 -45.29 8.09
C ARG A 27 11.89 -43.85 7.61
N GLU A 28 12.98 -43.55 6.88
CA GLU A 28 13.21 -42.27 6.22
C GLU A 28 12.14 -41.95 5.17
N ASP A 29 11.68 -42.94 4.39
CA ASP A 29 10.66 -42.73 3.34
C ASP A 29 9.31 -42.30 3.92
N GLN A 30 8.95 -42.78 5.12
CA GLN A 30 7.71 -42.40 5.78
C GLN A 30 7.73 -40.96 6.33
N GLU A 31 8.87 -40.46 6.79
CA GLU A 31 9.04 -39.07 7.23
C GLU A 31 9.07 -38.10 6.04
N GLU A 32 9.72 -38.48 4.96
CA GLU A 32 9.74 -37.75 3.70
C GLU A 32 8.32 -37.63 3.11
N LEU A 33 7.56 -38.72 3.11
CA LEU A 33 6.15 -38.71 2.69
C LEU A 33 5.29 -37.77 3.53
N LYS A 34 5.51 -37.71 4.86
CA LYS A 34 4.81 -36.79 5.77
C LYS A 34 5.18 -35.34 5.45
N ARG A 35 6.46 -35.05 5.20
CA ARG A 35 6.93 -33.71 4.78
C ARG A 35 6.32 -33.29 3.45
N GLN A 36 6.26 -34.19 2.47
CA GLN A 36 5.63 -33.92 1.17
C GLN A 36 4.13 -33.62 1.33
N ARG A 37 3.40 -34.41 2.13
CA ARG A 37 1.97 -34.14 2.43
C ARG A 37 1.76 -32.81 3.14
N GLN A 38 2.60 -32.48 4.12
CA GLN A 38 2.54 -31.18 4.81
C GLN A 38 2.84 -30.01 3.87
N SER A 39 3.86 -30.16 3.01
CA SER A 39 4.21 -29.16 1.99
C SER A 39 3.06 -28.93 1.01
N GLN A 40 2.48 -30.01 0.48
CA GLN A 40 1.30 -29.94 -0.39
C GLN A 40 0.13 -29.28 0.32
N PHE A 41 -0.15 -29.65 1.58
CA PHE A 41 -1.22 -29.03 2.36
C PHE A 41 -1.02 -27.50 2.51
N LEU A 42 0.19 -27.05 2.84
CA LEU A 42 0.49 -25.62 2.98
C LEU A 42 0.40 -24.88 1.64
N MET A 43 0.85 -25.51 0.55
CA MET A 43 0.71 -24.99 -0.80
C MET A 43 -0.76 -24.79 -1.18
N TYR A 44 -1.59 -25.82 -1.01
CA TYR A 44 -3.03 -25.73 -1.29
C TYR A 44 -3.71 -24.71 -0.38
N ARG A 45 -3.39 -24.68 0.92
CA ARG A 45 -3.93 -23.68 1.86
C ARG A 45 -3.63 -22.26 1.40
N ARG A 46 -2.39 -21.98 0.95
CA ARG A 46 -2.00 -20.67 0.42
C ARG A 46 -2.79 -20.34 -0.85
N LEU A 47 -2.87 -21.28 -1.79
CA LEU A 47 -3.60 -21.12 -3.04
C LEU A 47 -5.07 -20.77 -2.81
N PHE A 48 -5.76 -21.48 -1.92
CA PHE A 48 -7.15 -21.19 -1.58
C PHE A 48 -7.34 -19.80 -1.00
N MET A 49 -6.45 -19.37 -0.10
CA MET A 49 -6.49 -18.02 0.45
C MET A 49 -6.21 -16.94 -0.60
N ASP A 50 -5.29 -17.20 -1.54
CA ASP A 50 -4.99 -16.27 -2.64
C ASP A 50 -6.17 -16.18 -3.61
N MET A 51 -6.79 -17.31 -3.96
CA MET A 51 -8.00 -17.35 -4.77
C MET A 51 -9.16 -16.59 -4.12
N GLU A 52 -9.40 -16.77 -2.82
CA GLU A 52 -10.44 -16.05 -2.09
C GLU A 52 -10.17 -14.55 -2.07
N ARG A 53 -8.91 -14.14 -1.81
CA ARG A 53 -8.50 -12.73 -1.88
C ARG A 53 -8.72 -12.12 -3.27
N GLU A 54 -8.33 -12.81 -4.33
CA GLU A 54 -8.53 -12.33 -5.70
C GLU A 54 -10.02 -12.27 -6.06
N GLN A 55 -10.83 -13.25 -5.62
CA GLN A 55 -12.27 -13.22 -5.82
C GLN A 55 -12.92 -12.00 -5.15
N VAL A 56 -12.54 -11.69 -3.91
CA VAL A 56 -13.05 -10.50 -3.19
C VAL A 56 -12.62 -9.21 -3.89
N LYS A 57 -11.37 -9.11 -4.36
CA LYS A 57 -10.89 -7.95 -5.13
C LYS A 57 -11.67 -7.79 -6.43
N GLU A 58 -11.92 -8.87 -7.16
CA GLU A 58 -12.64 -8.84 -8.43
C GLU A 58 -14.11 -8.48 -8.25
N GLN A 59 -14.79 -9.08 -7.26
CA GLN A 59 -16.16 -8.70 -6.91
C GLN A 59 -16.26 -7.22 -6.53
N ARG A 60 -15.29 -6.71 -5.76
CA ARG A 60 -15.23 -5.30 -5.40
C ARG A 60 -15.06 -4.41 -6.63
N ARG A 61 -14.10 -4.72 -7.51
CA ARG A 61 -13.87 -4.00 -8.78
C ARG A 61 -15.11 -3.99 -9.64
N HIS A 62 -15.76 -5.14 -9.79
CA HIS A 62 -16.99 -5.29 -10.55
C HIS A 62 -18.12 -4.42 -9.98
N ARG A 63 -18.33 -4.45 -8.66
CA ARG A 63 -19.32 -3.61 -7.98
C ARG A 63 -19.03 -2.12 -8.16
N GLU A 64 -17.79 -1.70 -7.98
CA GLU A 64 -17.37 -0.30 -8.20
C GLU A 64 -17.58 0.13 -9.66
N HIS A 65 -17.29 -0.75 -10.62
CA HIS A 65 -17.53 -0.50 -12.04
C HIS A 65 -19.03 -0.36 -12.37
N LEU A 66 -19.87 -1.27 -11.88
CA LEU A 66 -21.32 -1.19 -12.04
C LEU A 66 -21.90 0.08 -11.43
N GLN A 67 -21.43 0.47 -10.24
CA GLN A 67 -21.84 1.73 -9.61
C GLN A 67 -21.43 2.94 -10.45
N ARG A 68 -20.22 2.95 -11.01
CA ARG A 68 -19.77 4.02 -11.91
C ARG A 68 -20.63 4.11 -13.16
N ILE A 69 -20.93 2.98 -13.79
CA ILE A 69 -21.83 2.92 -14.96
C ILE A 69 -23.22 3.44 -14.58
N ALA A 70 -23.78 3.01 -13.45
CA ALA A 70 -25.09 3.45 -13.00
C ALA A 70 -25.15 4.96 -12.78
N ARG A 71 -24.11 5.55 -12.17
CA ARG A 71 -23.99 7.01 -12.00
C ARG A 71 -23.95 7.72 -13.35
N ILE A 72 -23.09 7.29 -14.27
CA ILE A 72 -23.00 7.89 -15.61
C ILE A 72 -24.35 7.80 -16.35
N LYS A 73 -25.04 6.66 -16.27
CA LYS A 73 -26.37 6.49 -16.89
C LYS A 73 -27.40 7.43 -16.26
N ALA A 74 -27.42 7.55 -14.94
CA ALA A 74 -28.33 8.46 -14.23
C ALA A 74 -28.03 9.94 -14.56
N ASP A 75 -26.76 10.30 -14.68
CA ASP A 75 -26.34 11.65 -15.07
C ASP A 75 -26.76 11.99 -16.50
N LYS A 76 -26.50 11.09 -17.45
CA LYS A 76 -26.95 11.26 -18.85
C LYS A 76 -28.46 11.34 -18.98
N GLU A 77 -29.19 10.51 -18.24
CA GLU A 77 -30.66 10.53 -18.25
C GLU A 77 -31.21 11.82 -17.63
N ARG A 78 -30.58 12.33 -16.57
CA ARG A 78 -30.93 13.64 -16.00
C ARG A 78 -30.71 14.75 -17.02
N GLN A 79 -29.56 14.76 -17.71
CA GLN A 79 -29.28 15.72 -18.78
C GLN A 79 -30.32 15.65 -19.89
N ARG A 80 -30.66 14.45 -20.37
CA ARG A 80 -31.71 14.24 -21.38
C ARG A 80 -33.04 14.84 -20.91
N ARG A 81 -33.47 14.57 -19.67
CA ARG A 81 -34.73 15.12 -19.12
C ARG A 81 -34.70 16.63 -18.95
N GLU A 82 -33.55 17.20 -18.61
CA GLU A 82 -33.39 18.63 -18.50
C GLU A 82 -33.45 19.30 -19.86
N GLU A 83 -32.84 18.70 -20.88
CA GLU A 83 -32.95 19.14 -22.26
C GLU A 83 -34.37 18.99 -22.80
N GLU A 84 -35.04 17.87 -22.54
CA GLU A 84 -36.47 17.68 -22.88
C GLU A 84 -37.33 18.74 -22.20
N ARG A 85 -37.11 19.02 -20.91
CA ARG A 85 -37.79 20.12 -20.20
C ARG A 85 -37.44 21.49 -20.78
N ARG A 86 -36.22 21.71 -21.27
CA ARG A 86 -35.81 22.97 -21.91
C ARG A 86 -36.48 23.13 -23.27
N MET A 87 -36.62 22.05 -24.03
CA MET A 87 -37.30 22.02 -25.32
C MET A 87 -38.83 22.08 -25.19
N GLU A 88 -39.40 21.49 -24.14
CA GLU A 88 -40.83 21.61 -23.81
C GLU A 88 -41.16 23.00 -23.28
N ARG A 89 -40.21 23.65 -22.61
CA ARG A 89 -40.17 25.11 -22.42
C ARG A 89 -39.77 25.85 -23.71
N LEU A 90 -40.23 25.37 -24.86
CA LEU A 90 -40.40 26.28 -25.98
C LEU A 90 -41.21 27.46 -25.44
N PRO A 91 -40.81 28.71 -25.73
CA PRO A 91 -41.78 29.77 -25.68
C PRO A 91 -42.93 29.29 -26.57
N GLU A 92 -44.16 29.23 -26.05
CA GLU A 92 -45.25 29.71 -26.89
C GLU A 92 -44.78 31.01 -27.55
N PRO A 93 -45.28 31.43 -28.72
CA PRO A 93 -45.00 32.78 -29.21
C PRO A 93 -45.53 33.83 -28.21
N GLU A 94 -44.83 34.02 -27.09
CA GLU A 94 -44.89 35.09 -26.09
C GLU A 94 -44.16 36.29 -26.71
N GLY A 95 -44.52 36.57 -27.95
CA GLY A 95 -44.03 37.69 -28.74
C GLY A 95 -44.84 38.96 -28.53
N GLU A 96 -46.02 38.88 -27.90
CA GLU A 96 -46.98 39.99 -27.90
C GLU A 96 -47.38 40.51 -26.50
N GLY A 97 -46.77 40.04 -25.40
CA GLY A 97 -47.19 40.49 -24.06
C GLY A 97 -46.20 40.43 -22.88
N ARG A 98 -44.95 39.98 -23.04
CA ARG A 98 -43.97 40.01 -21.92
C ARG A 98 -43.42 41.42 -21.70
N ASP A 99 -43.39 41.86 -20.44
CA ASP A 99 -42.87 43.15 -20.05
C ASP A 99 -41.35 43.23 -20.36
N PRO A 100 -40.88 44.28 -21.08
CA PRO A 100 -39.46 44.44 -21.40
C PRO A 100 -38.52 44.32 -20.20
N THR A 101 -38.99 44.70 -19.00
CA THR A 101 -38.19 44.67 -17.77
C THR A 101 -37.91 43.24 -17.26
N GLU A 102 -38.81 42.28 -17.48
CA GLU A 102 -38.60 40.88 -17.11
C GLU A 102 -37.47 40.26 -17.94
N ARG A 103 -37.42 40.59 -19.25
CA ARG A 103 -36.35 40.14 -20.15
C ARG A 103 -34.99 40.70 -19.74
N GLU A 104 -34.95 41.97 -19.31
CA GLU A 104 -33.74 42.59 -18.78
C GLU A 104 -33.30 41.92 -17.47
N CYS A 105 -34.23 41.56 -16.59
CA CYS A 105 -33.94 40.87 -15.34
C CYS A 105 -33.34 39.47 -15.56
N GLU A 106 -33.90 38.67 -16.48
CA GLU A 106 -33.38 37.34 -16.83
C GLU A 106 -31.96 37.41 -17.43
N VAL A 107 -31.69 38.43 -18.26
CA VAL A 107 -30.34 38.65 -18.82
C VAL A 107 -29.34 39.02 -17.72
N LEU A 108 -29.74 39.89 -16.78
CA LEU A 108 -28.89 40.27 -15.65
C LEU A 108 -28.60 39.08 -14.70
N GLU A 109 -29.58 38.22 -14.46
CA GLU A 109 -29.39 37.03 -13.63
C GLU A 109 -28.41 36.03 -14.27
N ARG A 110 -28.53 35.80 -15.58
CA ARG A 110 -27.57 34.96 -16.32
C ARG A 110 -26.14 35.49 -16.26
N LEU A 111 -25.98 36.81 -16.43
CA LEU A 111 -24.66 37.44 -16.35
C LEU A 111 -24.04 37.29 -14.96
N ARG A 112 -24.84 37.43 -13.89
CA ARG A 112 -24.39 37.20 -12.51
C ARG A 112 -23.91 35.77 -12.27
N LEU A 113 -24.64 34.78 -12.77
CA LEU A 113 -24.26 33.37 -12.66
C LEU A 113 -22.96 33.07 -13.43
N GLU A 114 -22.81 33.64 -14.62
CA GLU A 114 -21.58 33.50 -15.42
C GLU A 114 -20.37 34.16 -14.72
N GLU A 115 -20.57 35.31 -14.08
CA GLU A 115 -19.54 35.97 -13.26
C GLU A 115 -19.17 35.15 -12.02
N GLU A 116 -20.14 34.55 -11.33
CA GLU A 116 -19.93 33.67 -10.17
C GLU A 116 -19.15 32.40 -10.56
N GLU A 117 -19.57 31.71 -11.62
CA GLU A 117 -18.87 30.53 -12.14
C GLU A 117 -17.44 30.86 -12.58
N ALA A 118 -17.24 32.00 -13.27
CA ALA A 118 -15.92 32.47 -13.67
C ALA A 118 -15.04 32.79 -12.45
N GLN A 119 -15.62 33.35 -11.39
CA GLN A 119 -14.90 33.61 -10.14
C GLN A 119 -14.53 32.31 -9.43
N GLU A 120 -15.44 31.34 -9.29
CA GLU A 120 -15.12 30.03 -8.71
C GLU A 120 -14.03 29.29 -9.50
N GLU A 121 -14.09 29.34 -10.84
CA GLU A 121 -13.07 28.73 -11.68
C GLU A 121 -11.70 29.41 -11.49
N LYS A 122 -11.70 30.74 -11.39
CA LYS A 122 -10.49 31.53 -11.12
C LYS A 122 -9.91 31.18 -9.74
N GLU A 123 -10.73 31.13 -8.69
CA GLU A 123 -10.30 30.75 -7.34
C GLU A 123 -9.73 29.32 -7.31
N ARG A 124 -10.35 28.38 -8.02
CA ARG A 124 -9.85 27.01 -8.16
C ARG A 124 -8.51 26.96 -8.90
N LYS A 125 -8.35 27.74 -9.97
CA LYS A 125 -7.08 27.86 -10.72
C LYS A 125 -5.99 28.46 -9.84
N GLU A 126 -6.29 29.53 -9.11
CA GLU A 126 -5.36 30.17 -8.18
C GLU A 126 -4.93 29.23 -7.04
N LYS A 127 -5.87 28.49 -6.45
CA LYS A 127 -5.56 27.48 -5.42
C LYS A 127 -4.66 26.37 -5.98
N ALA A 128 -4.98 25.84 -7.15
CA ALA A 128 -4.16 24.81 -7.80
C ALA A 128 -2.76 25.33 -8.14
N GLN A 129 -2.62 26.60 -8.53
CA GLN A 129 -1.32 27.23 -8.75
C GLN A 129 -0.53 27.36 -7.44
N LYS A 130 -1.15 27.84 -6.35
CA LYS A 130 -0.54 27.93 -5.03
C LYS A 130 -0.05 26.56 -4.54
N ASP A 131 -0.86 25.51 -4.68
CA ASP A 131 -0.49 24.15 -4.29
C ASP A 131 0.72 23.62 -5.08
N ARG A 132 0.79 23.93 -6.39
CA ARG A 132 1.96 23.60 -7.24
C ARG A 132 3.21 24.34 -6.80
N GLU A 133 3.09 25.64 -6.51
CA GLU A 133 4.22 26.45 -6.04
C GLU A 133 4.74 25.98 -4.67
N VAL A 134 3.84 25.65 -3.74
CA VAL A 134 4.19 25.06 -2.44
C VAL A 134 4.91 23.73 -2.62
N THR A 135 4.42 22.87 -3.52
CA THR A 135 5.08 21.58 -3.82
C THR A 135 6.49 21.81 -4.39
N ARG A 136 6.64 22.68 -5.39
CA ARG A 136 7.95 23.03 -5.97
C ARG A 136 8.91 23.60 -4.93
N PHE A 137 8.41 24.44 -4.02
CA PHE A 137 9.20 25.02 -2.93
C PHE A 137 9.67 23.93 -1.95
N MET A 138 8.78 23.03 -1.52
CA MET A 138 9.13 21.92 -0.63
C MET A 138 10.14 20.95 -1.29
N GLU A 139 9.98 20.67 -2.57
CA GLU A 139 10.93 19.84 -3.33
C GLU A 139 12.31 20.50 -3.44
N ALA A 140 12.37 21.81 -3.70
CA ALA A 140 13.61 22.57 -3.72
C ALA A 140 14.32 22.55 -2.36
N LEU A 141 13.58 22.76 -1.26
CA LEU A 141 14.13 22.66 0.10
C LEU A 141 14.67 21.26 0.39
N ARG A 142 13.91 20.23 0.01
CA ARG A 142 14.35 18.83 0.15
C ARG A 142 15.64 18.57 -0.62
N ALA A 143 15.73 19.03 -1.87
CA ALA A 143 16.93 18.88 -2.69
C ALA A 143 18.13 19.61 -2.07
N GLN A 144 17.94 20.84 -1.60
CA GLN A 144 18.97 21.62 -0.92
C GLN A 144 19.50 20.89 0.33
N MET A 145 18.62 20.38 1.19
CA MET A 145 19.04 19.62 2.38
C MET A 145 19.74 18.31 2.01
N SER A 146 19.24 17.61 0.99
CA SER A 146 19.85 16.38 0.49
C SER A 146 21.27 16.65 -0.04
N GLU A 147 21.49 17.75 -0.74
CA GLU A 147 22.81 18.16 -1.24
C GLU A 147 23.76 18.53 -0.11
N LYS A 148 23.30 19.33 0.88
CA LYS A 148 24.08 19.63 2.09
C LYS A 148 24.54 18.35 2.81
N MET A 149 23.63 17.39 2.99
CA MET A 149 23.95 16.11 3.64
C MET A 149 24.98 15.28 2.86
N LYS A 150 24.91 15.29 1.52
CA LYS A 150 25.91 14.65 0.65
C LYS A 150 27.29 15.29 0.81
N LEU A 151 27.38 16.61 0.88
CA LEU A 151 28.64 17.33 1.10
C LEU A 151 29.25 17.00 2.46
N GLU A 152 28.42 16.88 3.50
CA GLU A 152 28.84 16.54 4.86
C GLU A 152 29.09 15.03 5.06
N LYS A 153 28.86 14.19 4.03
CA LYS A 153 28.90 12.72 4.10
C LYS A 153 28.03 12.15 5.23
N ALA A 154 26.93 12.82 5.54
CA ALA A 154 25.96 12.37 6.52
C ALA A 154 24.84 11.62 5.79
N GLU A 155 24.87 10.29 5.82
CA GLU A 155 23.78 9.47 5.31
C GLU A 155 22.76 9.22 6.43
N LEU A 156 21.51 9.64 6.20
CA LEU A 156 20.41 9.35 7.11
C LEU A 156 19.80 7.99 6.78
N PRO A 157 19.49 7.16 7.79
CA PRO A 157 18.78 5.91 7.57
C PRO A 157 17.36 6.18 7.04
N PRO A 158 16.78 5.27 6.24
CA PRO A 158 15.42 5.40 5.79
C PRO A 158 14.44 5.45 6.97
N LEU A 159 13.40 6.29 6.88
CA LEU A 159 12.39 6.42 7.94
C LEU A 159 11.59 5.12 8.13
N CYS A 160 11.40 4.36 7.05
CA CYS A 160 10.74 3.07 7.07
C CYS A 160 11.30 2.14 5.99
N CYS A 161 10.90 0.88 6.01
CA CYS A 161 11.34 -0.12 5.03
C CYS A 161 10.63 -0.04 3.67
N CYS A 162 9.82 0.99 3.41
CA CYS A 162 9.11 1.14 2.13
C CYS A 162 9.94 1.87 1.06
N GLY A 163 11.07 2.48 1.43
CA GLY A 163 11.97 3.16 0.50
C GLY A 163 13.42 2.95 0.91
N ASP A 164 14.32 3.14 -0.03
CA ASP A 164 15.75 2.89 0.15
C ASP A 164 16.44 4.08 0.85
N GLY A 165 15.99 5.31 0.55
CA GLY A 165 16.48 6.54 1.16
C GLY A 165 15.56 7.16 2.21
N PHE A 166 16.13 8.01 3.06
CA PHE A 166 15.39 8.85 4.02
C PHE A 166 14.23 9.62 3.38
N TRP A 167 14.45 10.15 2.18
CA TRP A 167 13.48 10.99 1.47
C TRP A 167 12.41 10.21 0.70
N ASP A 168 12.53 8.90 0.56
CA ASP A 168 11.63 8.08 -0.26
C ASP A 168 10.33 7.69 0.48
N THR A 169 10.28 7.93 1.79
CA THR A 169 9.10 7.66 2.61
C THR A 169 8.04 8.72 2.37
N HIS A 170 6.82 8.33 1.99
CA HIS A 170 5.67 9.25 1.87
C HIS A 170 4.35 8.61 2.35
N PRO A 171 3.49 9.33 3.10
CA PRO A 171 2.25 8.78 3.66
C PRO A 171 1.29 8.18 2.64
N ASP A 172 1.27 8.74 1.42
CA ASP A 172 0.36 8.31 0.36
C ASP A 172 0.90 7.17 -0.51
N THR A 173 2.21 6.90 -0.47
CA THR A 173 2.84 5.87 -1.31
C THR A 173 3.38 4.68 -0.50
N CYS A 174 3.50 4.81 0.82
CA CYS A 174 3.94 3.72 1.68
C CYS A 174 2.98 2.51 1.65
N ALA A 175 3.53 1.32 1.93
CA ALA A 175 2.73 0.09 2.01
C ALA A 175 1.68 0.17 3.13
N ASN A 176 0.55 -0.53 2.97
CA ASN A 176 -0.59 -0.47 3.90
C ASN A 176 -0.25 -0.74 5.38
N ASN A 177 0.77 -1.56 5.64
CA ASN A 177 1.21 -1.92 7.00
C ASN A 177 2.31 -0.98 7.55
N CYS A 178 2.72 0.02 6.76
CA CYS A 178 3.72 1.00 7.19
C CYS A 178 3.11 1.96 8.22
N VAL A 179 3.89 2.28 9.24
CA VAL A 179 3.50 3.24 10.31
C VAL A 179 3.17 4.65 9.78
N PHE A 180 3.68 4.99 8.59
CA PHE A 180 3.44 6.27 7.93
C PHE A 180 2.29 6.24 6.92
N TYR A 181 1.80 5.07 6.52
CA TYR A 181 0.73 4.98 5.53
C TYR A 181 -0.54 5.66 6.06
N ARG A 182 -1.06 6.61 5.28
CA ARG A 182 -2.18 7.48 5.67
C ARG A 182 -2.01 8.17 7.03
N ASN A 183 -0.76 8.39 7.45
CA ASN A 183 -0.44 9.05 8.71
C ASN A 183 0.56 10.20 8.50
N PRO A 184 0.14 11.32 7.87
CA PRO A 184 1.01 12.46 7.61
C PRO A 184 1.53 13.11 8.89
N LYS A 185 0.80 13.00 10.01
CA LYS A 185 1.23 13.52 11.32
C LYS A 185 2.44 12.78 11.87
N ALA A 186 2.43 11.44 11.81
CA ALA A 186 3.59 10.65 12.25
C ALA A 186 4.81 10.91 11.37
N TYR A 187 4.59 10.99 10.05
CA TYR A 187 5.64 11.32 9.08
C TYR A 187 6.25 12.70 9.36
N ALA A 188 5.43 13.74 9.53
CA ALA A 188 5.90 15.09 9.83
C ALA A 188 6.69 15.16 11.14
N ARG A 189 6.25 14.46 12.20
CA ARG A 189 6.97 14.38 13.48
C ARG A 189 8.33 13.69 13.33
N ALA A 190 8.39 12.58 12.58
CA ALA A 190 9.62 11.84 12.34
C ALA A 190 10.62 12.69 11.55
N LEU A 191 10.16 13.37 10.48
CA LEU A 191 10.97 14.34 9.75
C LEU A 191 11.46 15.46 10.65
N GLN A 192 10.56 16.15 11.36
CA GLN A 192 10.91 17.28 12.22
C GLN A 192 11.97 16.90 13.26
N SER A 193 11.84 15.73 13.89
CA SER A 193 12.81 15.26 14.89
C SER A 193 14.21 15.12 14.30
N VAL A 194 14.32 14.65 13.06
CA VAL A 194 15.61 14.48 12.37
C VAL A 194 16.14 15.83 11.89
N LEU A 195 15.29 16.67 11.30
CA LEU A 195 15.70 18.00 10.80
C LEU A 195 16.14 18.92 11.95
N SER A 196 15.44 18.92 13.09
CA SER A 196 15.88 19.65 14.29
C SER A 196 17.24 19.18 14.82
N CYS A 197 17.63 17.93 14.58
CA CYS A 197 18.97 17.45 14.89
C CYS A 197 20.03 17.91 13.87
N CYS A 198 19.61 18.21 12.64
CA CYS A 198 20.47 18.72 11.58
C CYS A 198 20.72 20.23 11.75
N ASP A 199 19.75 20.99 12.25
CA ASP A 199 19.93 22.41 12.59
C ASP A 199 21.00 22.61 13.69
N LEU A 200 21.21 21.59 14.54
CA LEU A 200 22.34 21.56 15.49
C LEU A 200 23.70 21.38 14.79
N TRP A 201 23.75 20.97 13.53
CA TRP A 201 24.99 20.93 12.74
C TRP A 201 25.43 22.31 12.26
N GLU A 202 24.50 23.28 12.17
CA GLU A 202 24.81 24.69 11.88
C GLU A 202 25.41 25.42 13.10
N ALA A 203 25.09 25.00 14.33
CA ALA A 203 25.61 25.59 15.55
C ALA A 203 26.90 24.90 16.04
N ASN A 204 28.05 25.51 15.72
CA ASN A 204 29.38 25.39 16.36
C ASN A 204 29.85 23.95 16.76
N PRO A 205 30.97 23.41 16.20
CA PRO A 205 31.43 22.03 16.40
C PRO A 205 31.58 21.52 17.84
N GLY A 206 31.63 22.41 18.85
CA GLY A 206 31.77 22.07 20.28
C GLY A 206 30.56 21.40 20.93
N GLN A 207 29.35 21.46 20.35
CA GLN A 207 28.16 20.79 20.89
C GLN A 207 27.99 19.33 20.42
N ARG A 208 28.82 18.89 19.45
CA ARG A 208 28.71 17.58 18.76
C ARG A 208 28.93 16.34 19.65
N ALA A 209 29.56 16.48 20.82
CA ALA A 209 29.89 15.33 21.66
C ALA A 209 28.73 14.81 22.52
N SER A 210 27.72 15.64 22.82
CA SER A 210 26.64 15.26 23.75
C SER A 210 25.44 14.58 23.07
N ALA A 211 25.16 14.86 21.79
CA ALA A 211 23.99 14.34 21.08
C ALA A 211 24.12 12.85 20.66
N ARG A 212 25.34 12.34 20.48
CA ARG A 212 25.59 10.93 20.09
C ARG A 212 25.14 9.90 21.15
N ARG A 213 24.81 10.32 22.38
CA ARG A 213 24.39 9.41 23.45
C ARG A 213 22.89 9.07 23.43
N ILE A 214 22.03 9.88 22.81
CA ILE A 214 20.57 9.69 22.91
C ILE A 214 20.06 8.66 21.87
N ALA A 215 20.73 8.54 20.72
CA ALA A 215 20.34 7.56 19.68
C ALA A 215 20.64 6.09 20.05
N SER A 216 21.40 5.82 21.12
CA SER A 216 21.79 4.45 21.51
C SER A 216 20.86 3.80 22.54
N VAL A 217 19.89 4.51 23.12
CA VAL A 217 19.12 4.02 24.29
C VAL A 217 17.81 3.32 23.91
N HIS A 218 17.41 3.29 22.63
CA HIS A 218 16.12 2.68 22.22
C HIS A 218 16.25 1.35 21.44
N ALA A 219 17.42 0.73 21.47
CA ALA A 219 17.63 -0.63 20.96
C ALA A 219 17.76 -1.65 22.11
N GLN A 220 16.69 -1.85 22.88
CA GLN A 220 16.51 -3.14 23.58
C GLN A 220 15.08 -3.67 23.36
N PRO A 221 14.92 -4.88 22.81
CA PRO A 221 13.62 -5.54 22.74
C PRO A 221 13.22 -6.09 24.12
N PRO A 222 11.91 -6.23 24.40
CA PRO A 222 11.44 -6.82 25.65
C PRO A 222 11.90 -8.28 25.76
N ARG A 223 12.47 -8.64 26.92
CA ARG A 223 12.83 -10.02 27.26
C ARG A 223 11.54 -10.84 27.45
N LYS A 224 11.58 -12.07 26.94
CA LYS A 224 10.52 -13.09 27.07
C LYS A 224 10.25 -13.46 28.52
#